data_AF-A0A2V8L176-F1
#
_entry.id   AF-A0A2V8L176-F1
#
_cell.length_a   1.000
_cell.length_b   1.000
_cell.length_c   1.000
_cell.angle_alpha   90.00
_cell.angle_beta   90.00
_cell.angle_gamma   90.00
#
_symmetry.space_group_name_H-M   'P 1'
#
loop_
_entity.id
_entity.type
_entity.pdbx_description
1 polymer ?
#
loop_
_entity_poly.entity_id
_entity_poly.type
_entity_poly.pdbx_seq_one_letter_code
_entity_poly.pdbx_strand_id
1 'polypeptide(L)'
;MVDGKGFRLADEIRYIQDKAADHDGRMVTLGRLILFSTDTGDAWLLDVTDQLAVRLARDGDPEPVHLEETDASFAIEWKGHYRIEGPAFVYA
;
A
#
# COMPACT_ATOMS: atom_id res chain seq x y z
N MET A 1 7.44 -23.02 -20.20
CA MET A 1 8.04 -22.63 -18.91
C MET A 1 7.52 -21.24 -18.66
N VAL A 2 6.59 -21.05 -17.73
CA VAL A 2 6.12 -19.71 -17.41
C VAL A 2 7.27 -19.04 -16.68
N ASP A 3 7.85 -17.99 -17.26
CA ASP A 3 8.73 -17.08 -16.53
C ASP A 3 7.89 -16.51 -15.40
N GLY A 4 7.96 -17.15 -14.24
CA GLY A 4 7.39 -16.66 -13.00
C GLY A 4 8.19 -15.43 -12.62
N LYS A 5 7.89 -14.29 -13.22
CA LYS A 5 8.33 -12.99 -12.72
C LYS A 5 7.80 -12.94 -11.29
N GLY A 6 8.68 -13.23 -10.34
CA GLY A 6 8.32 -13.35 -8.93
C GLY A 6 7.55 -12.10 -8.52
N PHE A 7 6.46 -12.30 -7.81
CA PHE A 7 5.71 -11.20 -7.21
C PHE A 7 6.67 -10.29 -6.44
N ARG A 8 6.58 -8.96 -6.68
CA ARG A 8 7.36 -7.93 -5.98
C ARG A 8 6.39 -6.93 -5.37
N LEU A 9 6.37 -6.81 -4.05
CA LEU A 9 5.60 -5.79 -3.36
C LEU A 9 6.02 -4.38 -3.81
N ALA A 10 7.30 -4.18 -4.15
CA ALA A 10 7.77 -2.91 -4.69
C ALA A 10 7.09 -2.51 -6.02
N ASP A 11 6.70 -3.48 -6.86
CA ASP A 11 5.96 -3.22 -8.11
C ASP A 11 4.52 -2.75 -7.79
N GLU A 12 3.87 -3.37 -6.81
CA GLU A 12 2.51 -3.03 -6.39
C GLU A 12 2.42 -1.68 -5.68
N ILE A 13 3.42 -1.33 -4.87
CA ILE A 13 3.53 0.00 -4.25
C ILE A 13 3.63 1.08 -5.33
N ARG A 14 4.51 0.89 -6.32
CA ARG A 14 4.66 1.83 -7.44
C ARG A 14 3.36 1.96 -8.23
N TYR A 15 2.72 0.84 -8.55
CA TYR A 15 1.44 0.85 -9.24
C TYR A 15 0.38 1.67 -8.48
N ILE A 16 0.28 1.50 -7.16
CA ILE A 16 -0.71 2.22 -6.35
C ILE A 16 -0.35 3.70 -6.17
N GLN A 17 0.93 4.05 -6.11
CA GLN A 17 1.38 5.43 -6.14
C GLN A 17 1.00 6.12 -7.47
N ASP A 18 1.20 5.44 -8.60
CA ASP A 18 0.77 5.96 -9.91
C ASP A 18 -0.75 6.17 -9.94
N LYS A 19 -1.54 5.28 -9.32
CA LYS A 19 -2.99 5.45 -9.20
C LYS A 19 -3.40 6.61 -8.31
N ALA A 20 -2.65 6.87 -7.25
CA ALA A 20 -2.85 8.05 -6.42
C ALA A 20 -2.59 9.34 -7.23
N ALA A 21 -1.50 9.40 -8.00
CA ALA A 21 -1.18 10.54 -8.85
C ALA A 21 -2.28 10.82 -9.90
N ASP A 22 -2.84 9.76 -10.48
CA ASP A 22 -3.97 9.83 -11.41
C ASP A 22 -5.32 10.18 -10.75
N HIS A 23 -5.38 10.29 -9.41
CA HIS A 23 -6.62 10.40 -8.63
C HIS A 23 -7.61 9.27 -8.95
N ASP A 24 -7.08 8.09 -9.28
CA ASP A 24 -7.82 6.88 -9.63
C ASP A 24 -7.98 6.03 -8.37
N GLY A 25 -9.21 5.92 -7.87
CA GLY A 25 -9.55 5.03 -6.77
C GLY A 25 -9.26 3.56 -7.13
N ARG A 26 -8.29 2.94 -6.46
CA ARG A 26 -7.85 1.57 -6.73
C ARG A 26 -7.69 0.80 -5.42
N MET A 27 -7.95 -0.51 -5.47
CA MET A 27 -7.66 -1.43 -4.38
C MET A 27 -7.01 -2.69 -4.92
N VAL A 28 -5.93 -3.12 -4.27
CA VAL A 28 -5.18 -4.35 -4.55
C VAL A 28 -5.06 -5.13 -3.25
N THR A 29 -5.31 -6.43 -3.30
CA THR A 29 -5.23 -7.33 -2.12
C THR A 29 -4.20 -8.42 -2.38
N LEU A 30 -3.26 -8.56 -1.44
CA LEU A 30 -2.11 -9.46 -1.53
C LEU A 30 -2.01 -10.26 -0.24
N GLY A 31 -2.79 -11.35 -0.17
CA GLY A 31 -2.96 -12.10 1.07
C GLY A 31 -3.56 -11.23 2.18
N ARG A 32 -2.76 -10.93 3.21
CA ARG A 32 -3.16 -10.08 4.35
C ARG A 32 -2.91 -8.58 4.11
N LEU A 33 -2.22 -8.23 3.03
CA LEU A 33 -1.92 -6.85 2.70
C LEU A 33 -3.01 -6.26 1.81
N ILE A 34 -3.38 -5.03 2.09
CA ILE A 34 -4.24 -4.23 1.22
C ILE A 34 -3.48 -2.98 0.84
N LEU A 35 -3.42 -2.71 -0.46
CA LEU A 35 -2.98 -1.42 -0.97
C LEU A 35 -4.19 -0.73 -1.60
N PHE A 36 -4.34 0.57 -1.38
CA PHE A 36 -5.38 1.34 -2.05
C PHE A 36 -4.95 2.77 -2.30
N SER A 37 -5.53 3.36 -3.35
CA SER A 37 -5.51 4.80 -3.64
C SER A 37 -6.93 5.35 -3.57
N THR A 38 -7.06 6.64 -3.27
CA THR A 38 -8.34 7.36 -3.22
C THR A 38 -8.46 8.33 -4.38
N ASP A 39 -9.69 8.81 -4.62
CA ASP A 39 -9.97 9.89 -5.57
C ASP A 39 -9.42 11.26 -5.13
N THR A 40 -9.04 11.38 -3.85
CA THR A 40 -8.28 12.53 -3.30
C THR A 40 -6.78 12.40 -3.48
N GLY A 41 -6.30 11.35 -4.15
CA GLY A 41 -4.86 11.14 -4.41
C GLY A 41 -4.05 10.65 -3.22
N ASP A 42 -4.68 10.23 -2.12
CA ASP A 42 -3.96 9.54 -1.05
C ASP A 42 -3.77 8.07 -1.43
N ALA A 43 -2.69 7.45 -0.95
CA ALA A 43 -2.52 6.01 -1.03
C ALA A 43 -1.93 5.41 0.23
N TRP A 44 -2.26 4.15 0.48
CA TRP A 44 -1.96 3.42 1.71
C TRP A 44 -1.63 1.96 1.45
N LEU A 45 -0.76 1.41 2.29
CA LEU A 45 -0.53 -0.02 2.46
C LEU A 45 -0.93 -0.37 3.90
N LEU A 46 -1.74 -1.43 4.04
CA LEU A 46 -2.26 -1.92 5.31
C LEU A 46 -1.85 -3.37 5.54
N ASP A 47 -1.56 -3.74 6.79
CA ASP A 47 -1.65 -5.11 7.27
C ASP A 47 -2.94 -5.28 8.07
N VAL A 48 -3.83 -6.16 7.60
CA VAL A 48 -5.14 -6.38 8.27
C VAL A 48 -5.03 -7.21 9.55
N THR A 49 -3.93 -7.92 9.75
CA THR A 49 -3.72 -8.79 10.92
C THR A 49 -3.42 -7.95 12.15
N ASP A 50 -2.48 -7.03 12.00
CA ASP A 50 -1.94 -6.22 13.09
C ASP A 50 -2.51 -4.79 13.09
N GLN A 51 -3.41 -4.48 12.15
CA GLN A 51 -4.01 -3.15 11.95
C GLN A 51 -2.95 -2.06 11.74
N LEU A 52 -1.88 -2.40 11.03
CA LEU A 52 -0.78 -1.50 10.73
C LEU A 52 -1.00 -0.80 9.40
N ALA A 53 -0.47 0.41 9.27
CA ALA A 53 -0.56 1.20 8.07
C ALA A 53 0.73 1.97 7.79
N VAL A 54 0.99 2.17 6.51
CA VAL A 54 1.96 3.13 6.01
C VAL A 54 1.34 3.88 4.84
N ARG A 55 1.55 5.20 4.81
CA ARG A 55 1.10 6.03 3.69
C ARG A 55 2.07 5.87 2.52
N LEU A 56 1.53 5.69 1.32
CA LEU A 56 2.28 5.54 0.08
C LEU A 56 2.26 6.82 -0.77
N ALA A 57 1.21 7.62 -0.67
CA ALA A 57 1.08 8.90 -1.34
C ALA A 57 0.15 9.84 -0.57
N ARG A 58 0.30 11.14 -0.81
CA ARG A 58 -0.57 12.19 -0.28
C ARG A 58 -0.89 13.18 -1.37
N ASP A 59 -2.18 13.41 -1.63
CA ASP A 59 -2.64 14.39 -2.64
C ASP A 59 -1.97 14.19 -4.03
N GLY A 60 -1.77 12.93 -4.42
CA GLY A 60 -1.12 12.53 -5.66
C GLY A 60 0.41 12.47 -5.60
N ASP A 61 1.05 13.01 -4.56
CA ASP A 61 2.50 12.98 -4.41
C ASP A 61 2.96 11.69 -3.70
N PRO A 62 3.85 10.88 -4.30
CA PRO A 62 4.33 9.66 -3.68
C PRO A 62 5.20 9.95 -2.44
N GLU A 63 4.95 9.23 -1.35
CA GLU A 63 5.76 9.25 -0.14
C GLU A 63 6.76 8.08 -0.12
N PRO A 64 7.99 8.26 0.39
CA PRO A 64 8.97 7.19 0.47
C PRO A 64 8.59 6.15 1.52
N VAL A 65 8.74 4.87 1.17
CA VAL A 65 8.49 3.73 2.06
C VAL A 65 9.76 2.93 2.22
N HIS A 66 10.09 2.57 3.47
CA HIS A 66 11.20 1.67 3.74
C HIS A 66 10.71 0.23 3.59
N LEU A 67 11.07 -0.38 2.46
CA LEU A 67 10.78 -1.75 2.10
C LEU A 67 12.10 -2.47 1.86
N GLU A 68 12.33 -3.54 2.61
CA GLU A 68 13.38 -4.51 2.31
C GLU A 68 12.74 -5.73 1.67
N GLU A 69 13.07 -6.02 0.41
CA GLU A 69 12.48 -7.14 -0.34
C GLU A 69 13.58 -8.04 -0.90
N THR A 70 13.39 -9.36 -0.72
CA THR A 70 14.22 -10.44 -1.26
C THR A 70 13.37 -11.30 -2.19
N ASP A 71 13.95 -12.34 -2.78
CA ASP A 71 13.18 -13.26 -3.64
C ASP A 71 12.19 -14.14 -2.87
N ALA A 72 12.32 -14.24 -1.53
CA ALA A 72 11.51 -15.14 -0.70
C ALA A 72 10.66 -14.42 0.35
N SER A 73 10.97 -13.17 0.69
CA SER A 73 10.33 -12.44 1.79
C SER A 73 10.52 -10.93 1.65
N PHE A 74 9.68 -10.18 2.36
CA PHE A 74 9.80 -8.73 2.50
C PHE A 74 9.58 -8.28 3.95
N ALA A 75 10.09 -7.10 4.28
CA ALA A 75 9.87 -6.39 5.53
C ALA A 75 9.50 -4.93 5.24
N ILE A 76 8.47 -4.42 5.91
CA ILE A 76 7.95 -3.06 5.75
C ILE A 76 8.13 -2.34 7.07
N GLU A 77 8.68 -1.13 7.04
CA GLU A 77 8.66 -0.26 8.20
C GLU A 77 7.29 0.43 8.34
N TRP A 78 6.45 -0.12 9.19
CA TRP A 78 5.12 0.44 9.51
C TRP A 78 5.25 1.74 10.31
N LYS A 79 4.40 2.72 9.99
CA LYS A 79 4.48 4.07 10.55
C LYS A 79 3.39 4.40 11.57
N GLY A 80 2.34 3.58 11.64
CA GLY A 80 1.25 3.77 12.58
C GLY A 80 0.21 2.66 12.48
N HIS A 81 -0.86 2.82 13.24
CA HIS A 81 -2.00 1.92 13.20
C HIS A 81 -3.16 2.58 12.47
N TYR A 82 -4.09 1.75 12.00
CA TYR A 82 -5.36 2.24 11.49
C TYR A 82 -6.54 1.58 12.20
N ARG A 83 -7.69 2.23 12.09
CA ARG A 83 -8.98 1.69 12.49
C ARG A 83 -10.06 2.18 11.55
N ILE A 84 -11.14 1.42 11.47
CA ILE A 84 -12.34 1.82 10.74
C ILE A 84 -13.39 2.27 11.75
N GLU A 85 -13.78 3.55 11.69
CA GLU A 85 -14.79 4.15 12.53
C GLU A 85 -16.00 4.56 11.70
N GLY A 86 -17.00 3.67 11.63
CA GLY A 86 -18.13 3.85 10.71
C GLY A 86 -17.63 3.89 9.26
N PRO A 87 -17.89 4.98 8.50
CA PRO A 87 -17.38 5.12 7.14
C PRO A 87 -15.93 5.64 7.08
N ALA A 88 -15.32 6.00 8.21
CA ALA A 88 -14.00 6.64 8.22
C ALA A 88 -12.87 5.62 8.36
N PHE A 89 -11.87 5.74 7.49
CA PHE A 89 -10.53 5.21 7.71
C PHE A 89 -9.73 6.22 8.56
N VAL A 90 -9.28 5.80 9.75
CA VAL A 90 -8.54 6.66 10.68
C VAL A 90 -7.16 6.08 10.90
N TYR A 91 -6.13 6.92 10.72
CA TYR A 91 -4.72 6.60 10.94
C TYR A 91 -4.15 7.40 12.12
N ALA A 92 -3.43 6.73 13.03
CA ALA A 92 -2.84 7.31 14.23
C ALA A 92 -1.47 6.71 14.58
#